data_AF-A0A962DD57-F1
#
_entry.id   AF-A0A962DD57-F1
#
_cell.length_a   1.000
_cell.length_b   1.000
_cell.length_c   1.000
_cell.angle_alpha   90.00
_cell.angle_beta   90.00
_cell.angle_gamma   90.00
#
_symmetry.space_group_name_H-M   'P 1'
#
loop_
_entity.id
_entity.type
_entity.pdbx_description
1 polymer ?
#
loop_
_entity_poly.entity_id
_entity_poly.type
_entity_poly.pdbx_seq_one_letter_code
_entity_poly.pdbx_strand_id
1 'polypeptide(L)'
;KNSTVSLGFNKEMAKIWCILLVVFSCSSHADAVSKREKIVEYFRVTGVMDSIERNAELGIKMMRDRSPEADPAFWESEEFVNAISWWKSEYLEANVAVAMAHISEQEITDIVEFLKTQTGQRFLDITIRLQPYYDEANAKVLRGFNEKLKCAQRKYREP
;
A
#
# COMPACT_ATOMS: atom_id res chain seq x y z
N LYS A 1 35.72 -52.12 -42.75
CA LYS A 1 36.09 -51.04 -41.79
C LYS A 1 35.58 -49.73 -42.38
N ASN A 2 34.90 -48.93 -41.56
CA ASN A 2 34.37 -47.58 -41.81
C ASN A 2 33.11 -47.46 -42.69
N SER A 3 31.96 -47.37 -42.02
CA SER A 3 30.77 -46.67 -42.53
C SER A 3 30.59 -45.43 -41.66
N THR A 4 31.05 -44.28 -42.16
CA THR A 4 30.74 -42.95 -41.62
C THR A 4 29.27 -42.66 -41.86
N VAL A 5 28.48 -42.68 -40.79
CA VAL A 5 27.10 -42.19 -40.82
C VAL A 5 27.15 -40.67 -40.78
N SER A 6 26.90 -40.04 -41.92
CA SER A 6 26.63 -38.61 -42.03
C SER A 6 25.28 -38.32 -41.37
N LEU A 7 25.30 -37.78 -40.14
CA LEU A 7 24.14 -37.15 -39.51
C LEU A 7 23.80 -35.88 -40.30
N GLY A 8 22.93 -36.03 -41.29
CA GLY A 8 22.33 -34.91 -42.01
C GLY A 8 21.43 -34.12 -41.07
N PHE A 9 21.99 -33.10 -40.42
CA PHE A 9 21.22 -32.10 -39.69
C PHE A 9 20.38 -31.33 -40.71
N ASN A 10 19.09 -31.67 -40.79
CA ASN A 10 18.15 -31.04 -41.71
C ASN A 10 17.97 -29.57 -41.31
N LYS A 11 18.28 -28.63 -42.21
CA LYS A 11 18.19 -27.18 -41.96
C LYS A 11 16.81 -26.76 -41.45
N GLU A 12 15.75 -27.47 -41.85
CA GLU A 12 14.38 -27.24 -41.39
C GLU A 12 14.19 -27.58 -39.90
N MET A 13 14.79 -28.68 -39.42
CA MET A 13 14.74 -29.04 -37.99
C MET A 13 15.51 -28.03 -37.15
N ALA A 14 16.68 -27.57 -37.60
CA ALA A 14 17.44 -26.54 -36.89
C ALA A 14 16.66 -25.22 -36.76
N LYS A 15 15.90 -24.82 -37.79
CA LYS A 15 15.02 -23.64 -37.72
C LYS A 15 13.91 -23.82 -36.69
N ILE A 16 13.27 -24.98 -36.64
CA ILE A 16 12.20 -25.28 -35.66
C ILE A 16 12.75 -25.23 -34.23
N TRP A 17 13.93 -25.82 -33.98
CA TRP A 17 14.59 -25.75 -32.67
C TRP A 17 14.98 -24.31 -32.29
N CYS A 18 15.48 -23.51 -33.22
CA CYS A 18 15.76 -22.09 -32.98
C CYS A 18 14.50 -21.28 -32.68
N ILE A 19 13.38 -21.53 -33.37
CA ILE A 19 12.11 -20.84 -33.12
C ILE A 19 11.56 -21.24 -31.74
N LEU A 20 11.61 -22.52 -31.37
CA LEU A 20 11.19 -22.98 -30.05
C LEU A 20 12.05 -22.36 -28.92
N LEU A 21 13.36 -22.25 -29.13
CA LEU A 21 14.27 -21.57 -28.18
C LEU A 21 14.00 -20.07 -28.07
N VAL A 22 13.68 -19.39 -29.18
CA VAL A 22 13.32 -17.96 -29.17
C VAL A 22 11.98 -17.74 -28.46
N VAL A 23 10.97 -18.57 -28.71
CA VAL A 23 9.67 -18.48 -28.01
C VAL A 23 9.82 -18.77 -26.51
N PHE A 24 10.66 -19.74 -26.13
CA PHE A 24 10.95 -20.04 -24.71
C PHE A 24 11.76 -18.93 -24.03
N SER A 25 12.65 -18.25 -24.76
CA SER A 25 13.42 -17.10 -24.27
C SER A 25 12.58 -15.82 -24.17
N CYS A 26 11.56 -15.67 -25.03
CA CYS A 26 10.59 -14.57 -24.94
C CYS A 26 9.53 -14.80 -23.86
N SER A 27 9.26 -16.05 -23.48
CA SER A 27 8.29 -16.39 -22.42
C SER A 27 8.87 -16.28 -21.00
N SER A 28 10.20 -16.15 -20.86
CA SER A 28 10.90 -15.96 -19.57
C SER A 28 11.09 -14.50 -19.18
N HIS A 29 10.65 -13.56 -20.02
CA HIS A 29 10.58 -12.12 -19.72
C HIS A 29 9.13 -11.67 -19.55
N ALA A 30 8.31 -12.45 -18.85
CA ALA A 30 7.20 -11.83 -18.13
C ALA A 30 7.86 -10.99 -17.03
N ASP A 31 7.83 -9.65 -17.17
CA ASP A 31 8.35 -8.73 -16.16
C ASP A 31 7.80 -9.15 -14.79
N ALA A 32 8.66 -9.76 -13.97
CA ALA A 32 8.27 -10.16 -12.64
C ALA A 32 7.94 -8.89 -11.86
N VAL A 33 6.65 -8.68 -11.57
CA VAL A 33 6.16 -7.54 -10.80
C VAL A 33 7.00 -7.44 -9.52
N SER A 34 7.66 -6.31 -9.33
CA SER A 34 8.57 -6.12 -8.22
C SER A 34 7.82 -6.24 -6.88
N LYS A 35 8.52 -6.69 -5.83
CA LYS A 35 7.97 -6.71 -4.47
C LYS A 35 7.36 -5.38 -4.06
N ARG A 36 7.97 -4.26 -4.47
CA ARG A 36 7.46 -2.90 -4.24
C ARG A 36 6.08 -2.71 -4.89
N GLU A 37 5.92 -3.07 -6.16
CA GLU A 37 4.65 -2.93 -6.87
C GLU A 37 3.55 -3.79 -6.25
N LYS A 38 3.87 -4.99 -5.76
CA LYS A 38 2.93 -5.84 -5.02
C LYS A 38 2.48 -5.20 -3.70
N ILE A 39 3.39 -4.54 -2.97
CA ILE A 39 3.07 -3.80 -1.75
C ILE A 39 2.18 -2.58 -2.07
N VAL A 40 2.50 -1.82 -3.12
CA VAL A 40 1.68 -0.68 -3.54
C VAL A 40 0.28 -1.13 -3.95
N GLU A 41 0.17 -2.24 -4.67
CA GLU A 41 -1.13 -2.85 -5.00
C GLU A 41 -1.88 -3.29 -3.74
N TYR A 42 -1.20 -3.92 -2.78
CA TYR A 42 -1.78 -4.27 -1.49
C TYR A 42 -2.35 -3.03 -0.76
N PHE A 43 -1.60 -1.93 -0.70
CA PHE A 43 -2.06 -0.68 -0.11
C PHE A 43 -3.26 -0.06 -0.84
N ARG A 44 -3.32 -0.21 -2.16
CA ARG A 44 -4.46 0.21 -2.96
C ARG A 44 -5.71 -0.60 -2.61
N VAL A 45 -5.63 -1.94 -2.65
CA VAL A 45 -6.80 -2.79 -2.41
C VAL A 45 -7.28 -2.76 -0.97
N THR A 46 -6.40 -2.44 -0.02
CA THR A 46 -6.77 -2.31 1.41
C THR A 46 -7.26 -0.91 1.79
N GLY A 47 -7.23 0.05 0.85
CA GLY A 47 -7.69 1.42 1.11
C GLY A 47 -6.71 2.27 1.93
N VAL A 48 -5.44 1.87 2.04
CA VAL A 48 -4.39 2.68 2.68
C VAL A 48 -4.22 3.99 1.93
N MET A 49 -4.27 3.99 0.59
CA MET A 49 -4.20 5.21 -0.22
C MET A 49 -5.34 6.18 0.11
N ASP A 50 -6.59 5.68 0.17
CA ASP A 50 -7.75 6.49 0.55
C ASP A 50 -7.62 7.02 1.99
N SER A 51 -7.01 6.25 2.88
CA SER A 51 -6.74 6.69 4.24
C SER A 51 -5.71 7.83 4.29
N ILE A 52 -4.69 7.82 3.42
CA ILE A 52 -3.71 8.91 3.32
C ILE A 52 -4.41 10.19 2.87
N GLU A 53 -5.29 10.11 1.87
CA GLU A 53 -6.07 11.26 1.40
C GLU A 53 -6.97 11.82 2.50
N ARG A 54 -7.76 10.97 3.18
CA ARG A 54 -8.61 11.42 4.30
C ARG A 54 -7.82 12.03 5.45
N ASN A 55 -6.64 11.50 5.73
CA ASN A 55 -5.75 12.06 6.76
C ASN A 55 -5.18 13.41 6.33
N ALA A 56 -4.85 13.60 5.05
CA ALA A 56 -4.45 14.90 4.51
C ALA A 56 -5.59 15.92 4.67
N GLU A 57 -6.82 15.57 4.28
CA GLU A 57 -7.99 16.42 4.42
C GLU A 57 -8.26 16.82 5.88
N LEU A 58 -8.21 15.85 6.80
CA LEU A 58 -8.39 16.11 8.24
C LEU A 58 -7.27 17.00 8.77
N GLY A 59 -6.02 16.76 8.37
CA GLY A 59 -4.87 17.58 8.73
C GLY A 59 -5.02 19.02 8.25
N ILE A 60 -5.41 19.23 6.99
CA ILE A 60 -5.69 20.55 6.42
C ILE A 60 -6.79 21.24 7.21
N LYS A 61 -7.90 20.55 7.48
CA LYS A 61 -9.00 21.10 8.28
C LYS A 61 -8.53 21.53 9.67
N MET A 62 -7.77 20.69 10.37
CA MET A 62 -7.22 21.02 11.69
C MET A 62 -6.24 22.21 11.65
N MET A 63 -5.47 22.36 10.57
CA MET A 63 -4.60 23.53 10.37
C MET A 63 -5.43 24.80 10.15
N ARG A 64 -6.47 24.74 9.30
CA ARG A 64 -7.40 25.86 9.07
C ARG A 64 -8.09 26.28 10.37
N ASP A 65 -8.61 25.33 11.14
CA ASP A 65 -9.29 25.58 12.42
C ASP A 65 -8.35 26.21 13.48
N ARG A 66 -7.04 25.95 13.39
CA ARG A 66 -6.02 26.48 14.32
C ARG A 66 -5.37 27.79 13.85
N SER A 67 -5.57 28.16 12.59
CA SER A 67 -5.03 29.38 11.97
C SER A 67 -6.15 30.16 11.27
N PRO A 68 -7.19 30.59 12.01
CA PRO A 68 -8.32 31.34 11.44
C PRO A 68 -7.91 32.69 10.83
N GLU A 69 -6.74 33.22 11.20
CA GLU A 69 -6.16 34.46 10.68
C GLU A 69 -5.40 34.31 9.36
N ALA A 70 -5.15 33.08 8.89
CA ALA A 70 -4.43 32.84 7.65
C ALA A 70 -5.25 33.31 6.44
N ASP A 71 -4.57 33.91 5.46
CA ASP A 71 -5.19 34.34 4.20
C ASP A 71 -5.86 33.13 3.50
N PRO A 72 -7.15 33.20 3.14
CA PRO A 72 -7.81 32.14 2.37
C PRO A 72 -7.04 31.71 1.12
N ALA A 73 -6.33 32.64 0.46
CA ALA A 73 -5.54 32.34 -0.73
C ALA A 73 -4.32 31.45 -0.46
N PHE A 74 -3.78 31.45 0.77
CA PHE A 74 -2.67 30.57 1.15
C PHE A 74 -3.04 29.09 1.03
N TRP A 75 -4.27 28.72 1.43
CA TRP A 75 -4.68 27.31 1.44
C TRP A 75 -4.90 26.71 0.06
N GLU A 76 -5.02 27.56 -0.96
CA GLU A 76 -5.14 27.19 -2.36
C GLU A 76 -3.85 27.53 -3.14
N SER A 77 -2.79 27.99 -2.46
CA SER A 77 -1.53 28.35 -3.09
C SER A 77 -0.81 27.11 -3.61
N GLU A 78 -0.04 27.30 -4.68
CA GLU A 78 0.74 26.22 -5.29
C GLU A 78 1.72 25.61 -4.28
N GLU A 79 2.35 26.45 -3.44
CA GLU A 79 3.28 25.99 -2.41
C GLU A 79 2.60 25.08 -1.38
N PHE A 80 1.40 25.44 -0.90
CA PHE A 80 0.67 24.62 0.06
C PHE A 80 0.20 23.30 -0.56
N VAL A 81 -0.38 23.35 -1.77
CA VAL A 81 -0.82 22.14 -2.49
C VAL A 81 0.36 21.21 -2.76
N ASN A 82 1.50 21.75 -3.18
CA ASN A 82 2.72 20.97 -3.41
C ASN A 82 3.27 20.36 -2.11
N ALA A 83 3.23 21.08 -0.99
CA ALA A 83 3.63 20.55 0.31
C ALA A 83 2.75 19.37 0.76
N ILE A 84 1.43 19.46 0.56
CA ILE A 84 0.50 18.36 0.86
C ILE A 84 0.76 17.17 -0.07
N SER A 85 0.93 17.41 -1.37
CA SER A 85 1.24 16.35 -2.35
C SER A 85 2.54 15.62 -2.00
N TRP A 86 3.59 16.37 -1.69
CA TRP A 86 4.87 15.82 -1.20
C TRP A 86 4.66 14.98 0.06
N TRP A 87 3.95 15.50 1.06
CA TRP A 87 3.68 14.76 2.30
C TRP A 87 2.98 13.43 2.04
N LYS A 88 1.96 13.41 1.18
CA LYS A 88 1.25 12.17 0.81
C LYS A 88 2.19 11.15 0.18
N SER A 89 3.06 11.60 -0.73
CA SER A 89 4.04 10.76 -1.40
C SER A 89 5.07 10.19 -0.41
N GLU A 90 5.66 11.03 0.43
CA GLU A 90 6.65 10.59 1.44
C GLU A 90 6.02 9.65 2.47
N TYR A 91 4.80 9.93 2.91
CA TYR A 91 4.08 9.07 3.84
C TYR A 91 3.83 7.69 3.21
N LEU A 92 3.43 7.63 1.94
CA LEU A 92 3.30 6.37 1.22
C LEU A 92 4.64 5.62 1.13
N GLU A 93 5.72 6.29 0.71
CA GLU A 93 7.03 5.65 0.57
C GLU A 93 7.57 5.15 1.92
N ALA A 94 7.34 5.88 3.02
CA ALA A 94 7.70 5.42 4.36
C ALA A 94 6.97 4.11 4.74
N ASN A 95 5.66 4.02 4.43
CA ASN A 95 4.90 2.79 4.66
C ASN A 95 5.39 1.64 3.75
N VAL A 96 5.71 1.94 2.49
CA VAL A 96 6.28 0.97 1.55
C VAL A 96 7.62 0.46 2.06
N ALA A 97 8.49 1.33 2.56
CA ALA A 97 9.80 0.95 3.11
C ALA A 97 9.67 0.01 4.30
N VAL A 98 8.73 0.28 5.22
CA VAL A 98 8.43 -0.60 6.36
C VAL A 98 7.94 -1.96 5.88
N ALA A 99 6.97 -2.00 4.95
CA ALA A 99 6.46 -3.24 4.40
C ALA A 99 7.55 -4.04 3.66
N MET A 100 8.41 -3.36 2.89
CA MET A 100 9.54 -3.97 2.20
C MET A 100 10.52 -4.65 3.17
N ALA A 101 10.72 -4.09 4.36
CA ALA A 101 11.62 -4.62 5.38
C ALA A 101 11.03 -5.80 6.17
N HIS A 102 9.71 -5.87 6.32
CA HIS A 102 9.06 -6.79 7.27
C HIS A 102 8.16 -7.86 6.65
N ILE A 103 7.80 -7.74 5.38
CA ILE A 103 6.94 -8.70 4.68
C ILE A 103 7.76 -9.36 3.58
N SER A 104 7.76 -10.68 3.45
CA SER A 104 8.42 -11.37 2.33
C SER A 104 7.66 -11.18 1.02
N GLU A 105 8.33 -11.43 -0.11
CA GLU A 105 7.65 -11.34 -1.41
C GLU A 105 6.54 -12.38 -1.58
N GLN A 106 6.72 -13.59 -1.03
CA GLN A 106 5.70 -14.63 -1.10
C GLN A 106 4.47 -14.25 -0.26
N GLU A 107 4.68 -13.77 0.98
CA GLU A 107 3.57 -13.35 1.85
C GLU A 107 2.72 -12.26 1.20
N ILE A 108 3.35 -11.23 0.59
CA ILE A 108 2.59 -10.17 -0.06
C ILE A 108 1.86 -10.68 -1.32
N THR A 109 2.47 -11.60 -2.08
CA THR A 109 1.80 -12.26 -3.21
C THR A 109 0.55 -13.02 -2.75
N ASP A 110 0.69 -13.87 -1.74
CA ASP A 110 -0.41 -14.70 -1.23
C ASP A 110 -1.56 -13.83 -0.70
N ILE A 111 -1.23 -12.75 0.02
CA ILE A 111 -2.22 -11.79 0.52
C ILE A 111 -2.94 -11.11 -0.64
N VAL A 112 -2.21 -10.57 -1.62
CA VAL A 112 -2.83 -9.88 -2.77
C VAL A 112 -3.72 -10.83 -3.58
N GLU A 113 -3.29 -12.08 -3.78
CA GLU A 113 -4.09 -13.10 -4.46
C GLU A 113 -5.36 -13.44 -3.67
N PHE A 114 -5.25 -13.64 -2.35
CA PHE A 114 -6.40 -13.84 -1.48
C PHE A 114 -7.39 -12.67 -1.57
N LEU A 115 -6.90 -11.43 -1.48
CA LEU A 115 -7.72 -10.23 -1.52
C LEU A 115 -8.46 -10.08 -2.86
N LYS A 116 -7.94 -10.61 -3.97
CA LYS A 116 -8.64 -10.62 -5.27
C LYS A 116 -9.81 -11.61 -5.34
N THR A 117 -9.90 -12.57 -4.43
CA THR A 117 -11.04 -13.51 -4.39
C THR A 117 -12.32 -12.83 -3.88
N GLN A 118 -13.49 -13.40 -4.17
CA GLN A 118 -14.77 -12.89 -3.64
C GLN A 118 -14.78 -12.86 -2.10
N THR A 119 -14.22 -13.90 -1.46
CA THR A 119 -14.11 -13.96 0.01
C THR A 119 -13.17 -12.89 0.54
N GLY A 120 -12.02 -12.67 -0.11
CA GLY A 120 -11.08 -11.62 0.25
C GLY A 120 -11.69 -10.22 0.14
N GLN A 121 -12.40 -9.94 -0.96
CA GLN A 121 -13.14 -8.68 -1.13
C GLN A 121 -14.22 -8.49 -0.07
N ARG A 122 -14.97 -9.54 0.27
CA ARG A 122 -15.98 -9.47 1.35
C ARG A 122 -15.34 -9.25 2.72
N PHE A 123 -14.18 -9.84 2.97
CA PHE A 123 -13.39 -9.58 4.17
C PHE A 123 -12.95 -8.12 4.27
N LEU A 124 -12.45 -7.54 3.17
CA LEU A 124 -12.08 -6.12 3.10
C LEU A 124 -13.27 -5.21 3.38
N ASP A 125 -14.40 -5.43 2.71
CA ASP A 125 -15.62 -4.65 2.91
C ASP A 125 -16.08 -4.66 4.38
N ILE A 126 -16.08 -5.84 5.01
CA ILE A 126 -16.41 -5.96 6.44
C ILE A 126 -15.43 -5.16 7.30
N THR A 127 -14.13 -5.27 7.02
CA THR A 127 -13.08 -4.60 7.80
C THR A 127 -13.20 -3.08 7.68
N ILE A 128 -13.35 -2.57 6.46
CA ILE A 128 -13.54 -1.13 6.17
C ILE A 128 -14.83 -0.62 6.83
N ARG A 129 -15.94 -1.36 6.71
CA ARG A 129 -17.23 -0.96 7.29
C ARG A 129 -17.20 -0.93 8.82
N LEU A 130 -16.41 -1.80 9.46
CA LEU A 130 -16.30 -1.85 10.92
C LEU A 130 -15.34 -0.80 11.49
N GLN A 131 -14.37 -0.32 10.71
CA GLN A 131 -13.35 0.62 11.17
C GLN A 131 -13.94 1.87 11.89
N PRO A 132 -14.95 2.57 11.35
CA PRO A 132 -15.53 3.74 12.04
C PRO A 132 -16.15 3.41 13.40
N TYR A 133 -16.74 2.22 13.54
CA TYR A 133 -17.35 1.78 14.80
C TYR A 133 -16.28 1.46 15.86
N TYR A 134 -15.14 0.89 15.43
CA TYR A 134 -14.00 0.71 16.31
C TYR A 134 -13.39 2.05 16.73
N ASP A 135 -13.26 3.00 15.81
CA ASP A 135 -12.74 4.33 16.11
C ASP A 135 -13.64 5.07 17.09
N GLU A 136 -14.96 5.01 16.93
CA GLU A 136 -15.94 5.59 17.86
C GLU A 136 -15.85 4.93 19.25
N ALA A 137 -15.81 3.59 19.31
CA ALA A 137 -15.67 2.87 20.56
C ALA A 137 -14.36 3.22 21.29
N ASN A 138 -13.25 3.28 20.56
CA ASN A 138 -11.95 3.67 21.09
C ASN A 138 -11.95 5.12 21.59
N ALA A 139 -12.52 6.06 20.84
CA ALA A 139 -12.64 7.46 21.24
C ALA A 139 -13.44 7.61 22.54
N LYS A 140 -14.53 6.83 22.70
CA LYS A 140 -15.34 6.82 23.93
C LYS A 140 -14.53 6.30 25.13
N VAL A 141 -13.79 5.21 24.96
CA VAL A 141 -12.92 4.66 26.01
C VAL A 141 -11.82 5.66 26.40
N LEU A 142 -11.14 6.25 25.41
CA LEU A 142 -10.10 7.26 25.65
C LEU A 142 -10.65 8.50 26.36
N ARG A 143 -11.85 8.96 26.01
CA ARG A 143 -12.52 10.07 26.71
C ARG A 143 -12.77 9.72 28.18
N GLY A 144 -13.35 8.55 28.44
CA GLY A 144 -13.59 8.08 29.81
C GLY A 144 -12.29 7.91 30.62
N PHE A 145 -11.22 7.45 29.99
CA PHE A 145 -9.89 7.38 30.61
C PHE A 145 -9.37 8.79 30.97
N ASN A 146 -9.42 9.74 30.02
CA ASN A 146 -8.95 11.11 30.24
C ASN A 146 -9.73 11.83 31.35
N GLU A 147 -11.04 11.61 31.45
CA GLU A 147 -11.86 12.16 32.54
C GLU A 147 -11.47 11.57 33.90
N LYS A 148 -11.28 10.25 33.98
CA LYS A 148 -10.80 9.57 35.19
C LYS A 148 -9.41 10.07 35.59
N LEU A 149 -8.49 10.22 34.63
CA LEU A 149 -7.14 10.73 34.87
C LEU A 149 -7.18 12.17 35.41
N LYS A 150 -7.97 13.06 34.80
CA LYS A 150 -8.18 14.43 35.29
C LYS A 150 -8.77 14.48 36.70
N CYS A 151 -9.65 13.54 37.05
CA CYS A 151 -10.21 13.42 38.40
C CYS A 151 -9.14 12.96 39.41
N ALA A 152 -8.36 11.93 39.07
CA ALA A 152 -7.28 11.44 39.91
C ALA A 152 -6.19 12.51 40.13
N GLN A 153 -5.79 13.23 39.07
CA GLN A 153 -4.83 14.33 39.17
C GLN A 153 -5.33 15.47 40.06
N ARG A 154 -6.64 15.78 40.03
CA ARG A 154 -7.24 16.76 40.96
C ARG A 154 -7.14 16.29 42.40
N LYS A 155 -7.57 15.05 42.70
CA LYS A 155 -7.48 14.47 44.05
C LYS A 155 -6.06 14.41 44.60
N TYR A 156 -5.06 14.16 43.76
CA TYR A 156 -3.65 14.13 44.19
C TYR A 156 -3.07 15.53 44.44
N ARG A 157 -3.64 16.57 43.83
CA ARG A 157 -3.22 17.97 44.02
C ARG A 157 -3.96 18.67 45.16
N GLU A 158 -4.99 18.05 45.72
CA GLU A 158 -5.64 18.53 46.95
C GLU A 158 -4.70 18.19 48.13
N PRO A 159 -4.31 19.19 48.95
CA PRO A 159 -3.39 19.01 50.08
C PRO A 159 -3.98 18.17 51.23
#